data_AF-A0A520HWY9-F1
#
_entry.id   AF-A0A520HWY9-F1
#
_cell.length_a   1.000
_cell.length_b   1.000
_cell.length_c   1.000
_cell.angle_alpha   90.00
_cell.angle_beta   90.00
_cell.angle_gamma   90.00
#
_symmetry.space_group_name_H-M   'P 1'
#
loop_
_entity.id
_entity.type
_entity.pdbx_description
1 polymer ?
#
loop_
_entity_poly.entity_id
_entity_poly.type
_entity_poly.pdbx_seq_one_letter_code
_entity_poly.pdbx_strand_id
1 'polypeptide(L)' 'PQLYSAERFGVDLAPYPALVAAGERLRARPEADAAHPDAQPDAD' A
#
# COMPACT_ATOMS: atom_id res chain seq x y z
N PRO A 1 -3.60 -2.05 -2.33
CA PRO A 1 -3.57 -1.39 -3.66
C PRO A 1 -3.71 0.14 -3.63
N GLN A 2 -4.79 0.73 -3.08
CA GLN A 2 -5.05 2.17 -3.27
C GLN A 2 -4.03 3.12 -2.63
N LEU A 3 -3.53 2.81 -1.42
CA LEU A 3 -2.47 3.61 -0.79
C LEU A 3 -1.14 3.52 -1.55
N TYR A 4 -0.78 2.34 -2.04
CA TYR A 4 0.43 2.15 -2.88
C TYR A 4 0.33 2.96 -4.18
N SER A 5 -0.81 2.93 -4.87
CA SER A 5 -1.03 3.75 -6.07
C SER A 5 -0.98 5.25 -5.75
N ALA A 6 -1.60 5.67 -4.65
CA ALA A 6 -1.57 7.06 -4.20
C ALA A 6 -0.13 7.56 -3.97
N GLU A 7 0.70 6.76 -3.29
CA GLU A 7 2.12 7.05 -3.08
C GLU A 7 2.88 7.09 -4.42
N ARG A 8 2.67 6.11 -5.30
CA ARG A 8 3.33 6.01 -6.61
C ARG A 8 3.03 7.21 -7.52
N PHE A 9 1.83 7.76 -7.45
CA PHE A 9 1.38 8.88 -8.29
C PHE A 9 1.38 10.23 -7.58
N GLY A 10 1.89 10.32 -6.35
CA GLY A 10 2.04 11.57 -5.62
C GLY A 10 0.71 12.22 -5.19
N VAL A 11 -0.31 11.41 -4.91
CA VAL A 11 -1.59 11.90 -4.36
C VAL A 11 -1.36 12.37 -2.92
N ASP A 12 -1.89 13.55 -2.57
CA ASP A 12 -1.82 14.05 -1.19
C ASP A 12 -2.66 13.19 -0.26
N LEU A 13 -1.99 12.57 0.73
CA LEU A 13 -2.60 11.72 1.75
C LEU A 13 -2.74 12.42 3.10
N ALA A 14 -2.26 13.65 3.26
CA ALA A 14 -2.36 14.40 4.51
C ALA A 14 -3.82 14.51 5.04
N PRO A 15 -4.86 14.63 4.18
CA PRO A 15 -6.25 14.66 4.64
C PRO A 15 -6.78 13.32 5.19
N TYR A 16 -6.05 12.20 5.01
CA TYR A 16 -6.55 10.85 5.29
C TYR A 16 -5.71 10.07 6.34
N PRO A 17 -5.42 10.65 7.53
CA PRO A 17 -4.48 10.06 8.49
C PRO A 17 -4.92 8.70 9.03
N ALA A 18 -6.22 8.47 9.21
CA ALA A 18 -6.74 7.18 9.67
C ALA A 18 -6.54 6.06 8.64
N LEU A 19 -6.65 6.39 7.35
CA LEU A 19 -6.44 5.46 6.25
C LEU A 19 -4.95 5.09 6.15
N VAL A 20 -4.06 6.09 6.24
CA VAL A 20 -2.60 5.87 6.27
C VAL A 20 -2.21 4.95 7.43
N ALA A 21 -2.68 5.23 8.64
CA ALA A 21 -2.39 4.40 9.81
C ALA A 21 -2.93 2.96 9.67
N ALA A 22 -4.08 2.77 9.02
CA ALA A 22 -4.58 1.43 8.71
C ALA A 22 -3.69 0.70 7.70
N GLY A 23 -3.23 1.40 6.66
CA GLY A 23 -2.28 0.88 5.67
C GLY A 23 -0.95 0.46 6.30
N GLU A 24 -0.37 1.28 7.17
CA GLU A 24 0.87 0.96 7.89
C GLU A 24 0.73 -0.29 8.76
N ARG A 25 -0.39 -0.42 9.49
CA ARG A 25 -0.68 -1.63 10.28
C ARG A 25 -0.82 -2.88 9.43
N LEU A 26 -1.39 -2.75 8.23
CA LEU A 26 -1.51 -3.87 7.30
C LEU A 26 -0.15 -4.26 6.74
N ARG A 27 0.70 -3.29 6.34
CA ARG A 27 2.06 -3.52 5.83
C ARG A 27 2.97 -4.22 6.83
N ALA A 28 2.70 -4.13 8.12
CA ALA A 28 3.47 -4.86 9.14
C ALA A 28 3.20 -6.38 9.14
N ARG A 29 2.30 -6.89 8.29
CA ARG A 29 1.92 -8.30 8.23
C ARG A 29 2.58 -9.00 7.03
N PRO A 30 3.13 -10.21 7.20
CA PRO A 30 3.75 -10.97 6.11
C PRO A 30 2.81 -11.21 4.91
N GLU A 31 1.51 -11.37 5.17
CA GLU A 31 0.51 -11.57 4.13
C GLU A 31 0.35 -10.34 3.23
N ALA A 32 0.63 -9.14 3.74
CA ALA A 32 0.58 -7.92 2.95
C ALA A 32 1.77 -7.81 1.98
N ASP A 33 2.96 -8.29 2.39
CA ASP A 33 4.14 -8.35 1.52
C ASP A 33 3.95 -9.36 0.40
N ALA A 34 3.39 -10.55 0.70
CA ALA A 34 3.09 -11.57 -0.30
C ALA A 34 2.04 -11.10 -1.33
N ALA A 35 1.13 -10.21 -0.92
CA ALA A 35 0.11 -9.61 -1.78
C ALA A 35 0.59 -8.31 -2.45
N HIS A 36 1.86 -7.92 -2.29
CA HIS A 36 2.38 -6.71 -2.92
C HIS A 36 2.35 -6.86 -4.45
N PRO A 37 1.95 -5.83 -5.22
CA PRO A 37 1.89 -5.91 -6.69
C PRO A 37 3.19 -6.41 -7.33
N ASP A 38 4.35 -5.95 -6.84
CA ASP A 38 5.66 -6.37 -7.36
C ASP A 38 6.06 -7.82 -7.00
N ALA A 39 5.32 -8.49 -6.12
CA ALA A 39 5.57 -9.88 -5.72
C ALA A 39 4.69 -10.88 -6.48
N GLN A 40 3.87 -10.42 -7.44
CA GLN A 40 2.93 -11.28 -8.15
C GLN A 40 3.60 -12.02 -9.31
N PRO A 41 3.10 -13.22 -9.69
CA PRO A 41 3.71 -14.02 -10.76
C PRO A 41 3.72 -13.35 -12.15
N ASP A 42 2.85 -12.37 -12.33
CA ASP A 42 2.68 -11.55 -13.53
C ASP A 42 3.28 -10.14 -13.38
N ALA A 43 3.96 -9.87 -12.27
CA ALA A 43 4.76 -8.67 -12.10
C ALA A 43 6.06 -8.81 -12.91
N ASP A 44 6.06 -8.24 -14.11
CA ASP A 44 7.16 -8.14 -15.10
C ASP A 44 8.06 -9.37 -15.29
#